data_AF-A0A9D5JJE1-F1
#
_entry.id   AF-A0A9D5JJE1-F1
#
_cell.length_a   1.000
_cell.length_b   1.000
_cell.length_c   1.000
_cell.angle_alpha   90.00
_cell.angle_beta   90.00
_cell.angle_gamma   90.00
#
_symmetry.space_group_name_H-M   'P 1'
#
loop_
_entity.id
_entity.type
_entity.pdbx_description
1 polymer ?
#
loop_
_entity_poly.entity_id
_entity_poly.type
_entity_poly.pdbx_seq_one_letter_code
_entity_poly.pdbx_strand_id
1 'polypeptide(L)' 'MQDKHKKFTSLAEARVNKLIKSIKLIGNLANKASYAYTDAEVKQMFRAIQEELDAARRKFASDGKNGGDEFRFK' A
#
# COMPACT_ATOMS: atom_id res chain seq x y z
N MET A 1 22.91 -9.37 11.64
CA MET A 1 21.61 -8.68 11.84
C MET A 1 21.60 -7.26 11.32
N GLN A 2 22.67 -6.46 11.51
CA GLN A 2 22.78 -5.11 10.93
C GLN A 2 22.56 -5.08 9.41
N ASP A 3 23.07 -6.06 8.65
CA ASP A 3 22.94 -6.03 7.19
C ASP A 3 21.51 -6.29 6.68
N LYS A 4 20.74 -7.15 7.35
CA LYS A 4 19.33 -7.39 7.01
C LYS A 4 18.49 -6.14 7.25
N HIS A 5 18.72 -5.46 8.38
CA HIS A 5 18.02 -4.22 8.73
C HIS A 5 18.40 -3.07 7.77
N LYS A 6 19.70 -2.85 7.52
CA LYS A 6 20.16 -1.83 6.55
C LYS A 6 19.60 -2.08 5.14
N LYS A 7 19.59 -3.34 4.69
CA LYS A 7 18.99 -3.74 3.41
C LYS A 7 17.49 -3.46 3.38
N PHE A 8 16.77 -3.79 4.45
CA PHE A 8 15.34 -3.48 4.57
C PHE A 8 15.09 -1.97 4.47
N THR A 9 15.79 -1.17 5.28
CA THR A 9 15.60 0.30 5.31
C THR A 9 15.89 0.93 3.96
N SER A 10 17.02 0.59 3.33
CA SER A 10 17.38 1.13 2.00
C SER A 10 16.34 0.77 0.94
N LEU A 11 15.87 -0.49 0.91
CA LEU A 11 14.84 -0.91 -0.04
C LEU A 11 13.48 -0.27 0.25
N ALA A 12 13.10 -0.15 1.52
CA ALA A 12 11.84 0.46 1.93
C ALA A 12 11.81 1.94 1.53
N GLU A 13 12.86 2.69 1.84
CA GLU A 13 13.00 4.10 1.49
C GLU A 13 12.90 4.32 -0.03
N ALA A 14 13.67 3.56 -0.81
CA ALA A 14 13.63 3.66 -2.27
C ALA A 14 12.24 3.36 -2.84
N ARG A 15 11.56 2.33 -2.33
CA ARG A 15 10.22 1.90 -2.80
C ARG A 15 9.13 2.91 -2.40
N VAL A 16 9.15 3.38 -1.16
CA VAL A 16 8.17 4.37 -0.67
C VAL A 16 8.33 5.68 -1.42
N ASN A 17 9.57 6.16 -1.64
CA ASN A 17 9.81 7.37 -2.42
C ASN A 17 9.32 7.25 -3.87
N LYS A 18 9.51 6.07 -4.50
CA LYS A 18 8.98 5.82 -5.85
C LYS A 18 7.44 5.86 -5.85
N LEU A 19 6.80 5.22 -4.87
CA LEU A 19 5.33 5.23 -4.74
C LEU A 19 4.79 6.64 -4.53
N ILE A 20 5.39 7.44 -3.64
CA ILE A 20 4.99 8.83 -3.40
C ILE A 20 5.04 9.64 -4.70
N LYS A 21 6.10 9.49 -5.50
CA LYS A 21 6.21 10.15 -6.81
C LYS A 21 5.08 9.72 -7.76
N SER A 22 4.79 8.43 -7.84
CA SER A 22 3.67 7.92 -8.64
C SER A 22 2.32 8.47 -8.17
N ILE A 23 2.06 8.52 -6.86
CA ILE A 23 0.82 9.09 -6.31
C ILE A 23 0.69 10.57 -6.67
N LYS A 24 1.78 11.35 -6.64
CA LYS A 24 1.76 12.75 -7.10
C LYS A 24 1.38 12.87 -8.58
N LEU A 25 1.91 12.00 -9.45
CA LEU A 25 1.54 11.97 -10.86
C LEU A 25 0.08 11.61 -11.07
N ILE A 26 -0.46 10.66 -10.30
CA ILE A 26 -1.90 10.35 -10.30
C ILE A 26 -2.71 11.59 -9.90
N GLY A 27 -2.26 12.34 -8.88
CA GLY A 27 -2.89 13.60 -8.48
C GLY A 27 -2.95 14.64 -9.60
N ASN A 28 -1.94 14.70 -10.48
CA ASN A 28 -1.94 15.61 -11.62
C ASN A 28 -3.06 15.32 -12.65
N LEU A 29 -3.59 14.08 -12.67
CA LEU A 29 -4.73 13.72 -13.52
C LEU A 29 -6.03 14.44 -13.10
N ALA A 30 -6.07 15.03 -11.90
CA ALA A 30 -7.21 15.83 -11.45
C ALA A 30 -7.44 17.09 -12.30
N ASN A 31 -6.46 17.50 -13.12
CA ASN A 31 -6.60 18.66 -13.98
C ASN A 31 -7.68 18.46 -15.08
N LYS A 32 -8.90 18.95 -14.80
CA LYS A 32 -10.05 18.88 -15.70
C LYS A 32 -9.89 19.69 -16.99
N ALA A 33 -8.92 20.60 -17.07
CA ALA A 33 -8.62 21.32 -18.31
C ALA A 33 -7.85 20.44 -19.31
N SER A 34 -7.12 19.44 -18.82
CA SER A 34 -6.33 18.52 -19.66
C SER A 34 -6.99 17.16 -19.85
N TYR A 35 -7.88 16.76 -18.94
CA TYR A 35 -8.46 15.42 -18.91
C TYR A 35 -9.96 15.45 -18.66
N ALA A 36 -10.67 14.54 -19.33
CA ALA A 36 -12.05 14.18 -19.02
C ALA A 36 -12.05 12.85 -18.27
N TYR A 37 -12.80 12.79 -17.18
CA TYR A 37 -12.96 11.59 -16.37
C TYR A 37 -14.27 11.68 -15.59
N THR A 38 -14.78 10.52 -15.19
CA THR A 38 -15.96 10.39 -14.35
C THR A 38 -15.59 10.13 -12.89
N ASP A 39 -16.51 10.44 -11.98
CA ASP A 39 -16.33 10.12 -10.56
C ASP A 39 -16.22 8.60 -10.33
N ALA A 40 -16.82 7.78 -11.20
CA ALA A 40 -16.71 6.33 -11.13
C ALA A 40 -15.29 5.85 -11.42
N GLU A 41 -14.64 6.39 -12.46
CA GLU A 41 -13.24 6.06 -12.81
C GLU A 41 -12.28 6.50 -11.71
N VAL A 42 -12.48 7.70 -11.13
CA VAL A 42 -11.68 8.17 -9.98
C VAL A 42 -11.84 7.22 -8.79
N LYS A 43 -13.07 6.80 -8.45
CA LYS A 43 -13.32 5.84 -7.38
C LYS A 43 -12.66 4.49 -7.64
N GLN A 44 -12.75 3.96 -8.85
CA GLN A 44 -12.12 2.69 -9.23
C GLN A 44 -10.59 2.77 -9.08
N MET A 45 -9.99 3.86 -9.55
CA MET A 45 -8.54 4.09 -9.45
C MET A 45 -8.07 4.08 -8.00
N PHE A 46 -8.70 4.87 -7.12
CA PHE A 46 -8.31 4.92 -5.70
C PHE A 46 -8.63 3.64 -4.94
N ARG A 47 -9.71 2.94 -5.29
CA ARG A 47 -10.04 1.62 -4.73
C ARG A 47 -8.94 0.61 -5.01
N ALA A 48 -8.47 0.51 -6.26
CA ALA A 48 -7.41 -0.42 -6.62
C ALA A 48 -6.10 -0.14 -5.86
N ILE A 49 -5.74 1.14 -5.71
CA ILE A 49 -4.56 1.56 -4.91
C ILE A 49 -4.72 1.14 -3.44
N GLN A 50 -5.89 1.39 -2.86
CA GLN A 50 -6.18 1.07 -1.47
C GLN A 50 -6.15 -0.44 -1.21
N GLU A 51 -6.74 -1.25 -2.10
CA GLU A 51 -6.73 -2.73 -2.00
C GLU A 51 -5.30 -3.29 -1.98
N GLU A 52 -4.40 -2.77 -2.83
CA GLU A 52 -2.99 -3.19 -2.84
C GLU A 52 -2.25 -2.73 -1.57
N LEU A 53 -2.51 -1.52 -1.08
CA LEU A 53 -1.95 -1.04 0.18
C LEU A 53 -2.40 -1.91 1.37
N ASP A 54 -3.66 -2.33 1.40
CA ASP A 54 -4.20 -3.22 2.42
C ASP A 54 -3.60 -4.63 2.31
N ALA A 55 -3.42 -5.15 1.09
CA ALA A 55 -2.70 -6.40 0.86
C ALA A 55 -1.25 -6.34 1.37
N ALA A 56 -0.53 -5.24 1.10
CA ALA A 56 0.82 -5.04 1.61
C ALA A 56 0.86 -4.96 3.13
N ARG A 57 -0.05 -4.19 3.77
CA ARG A 57 -0.17 -4.10 5.23
C ARG A 57 -0.43 -5.46 5.88
N ARG A 58 -1.32 -6.27 5.30
CA ARG A 58 -1.62 -7.62 5.82
C ARG A 58 -0.39 -8.53 5.91
N LYS A 59 0.55 -8.42 4.96
CA LYS A 59 1.81 -9.20 5.00
C LYS A 59 2.72 -8.84 6.18
N PHE A 60 2.67 -7.59 6.66
CA PHE A 60 3.38 -7.18 7.87
C PHE A 60 2.61 -7.53 9.15
N ALA A 61 1.27 -7.61 9.07
CA ALA A 61 0.43 -8.00 10.20
C ALA A 61 0.41 -9.52 10.45
N SER A 62 0.61 -10.35 9.42
CA SER A 62 0.58 -11.82 9.54
C SER A 62 1.76 -12.40 10.33
N ASP A 63 2.88 -11.67 10.48
CA ASP A 63 3.99 -12.08 11.34
C ASP A 63 3.69 -11.92 12.85
N GLY A 64 2.50 -11.40 13.22
CA GLY A 64 2.07 -11.18 14.60
C GLY A 64 1.06 -12.20 15.17
N LYS A 65 0.63 -13.21 14.41
CA LYS A 65 -0.30 -14.25 14.90
C LYS A 65 0.09 -15.65 14.42
N ASN A 66 1.14 -16.18 15.04
CA ASN A 66 1.22 -17.61 15.37
C ASN A 66 0.72 -17.79 16.81
N GLY A 67 -0.57 -17.51 17.04
CA GLY A 67 -1.26 -17.85 18.29
C GLY A 67 -2.37 -18.79 17.91
N GLY A 68 -2.18 -20.09 18.19
CA GLY A 68 -3.12 -21.14 17.82
C GLY A 68 -4.53 -20.83 18.27
N ASP A 69 -5.49 -21.13 17.41
CA ASP A 69 -6.87 -21.41 17.82
C ASP A 69 -6.85 -22.64 18.74
N GLU A 70 -6.44 -22.46 20.01
CA GLU A 70 -6.85 -23.37 21.07
C GLU A 70 -8.23 -22.91 21.54
N PHE A 71 -9.24 -23.40 20.82
CA PHE A 71 -10.61 -23.36 21.27
C PHE A 71 -10.73 -24.06 22.64
N ARG A 72 -11.31 -23.39 23.63
CA ARG A 72 -11.74 -24.00 24.89
C ARG A 72 -13.23 -23.72 25.11
N PHE A 73 -13.95 -24.77 25.50
CA PHE A 73 -15.26 -24.64 26.13
C PHE A 73 -15.12 -24.14 27.58
N LYS A 74 -16.04 -23.26 27.96
CA LYS A 74 -16.75 -23.36 29.25
C LYS A 74 -18.21 -23.09 29.01
#